data_AF-R7G1I6-F1
#
_entry.id   AF-R7G1I6-F1
#
_cell.length_a   1.000
_cell.length_b   1.000
_cell.length_c   1.000
_cell.angle_alpha   90.00
_cell.angle_beta   90.00
_cell.angle_gamma   90.00
#
_symmetry.space_group_name_H-M   'P 1'
#
loop_
_entity.id
_entity.type
_entity.pdbx_description
1 polymer ?
#
loop_
_entity_poly.entity_id
_entity_poly.type
_entity_poly.pdbx_seq_one_letter_code
_entity_poly.pdbx_strand_id
1 'polypeptide(L)'
;MKKEKKFNVAYLTALVPLASTVIYIALLMLPDKFIKLGSIAIWNPIGQQNVSELSLLSVLIVAGAIYAWGACGAFAAKHRAGMLSATLVAHIIPIISLAAYTVLKLIAAFGGGSSAGDTADVFALGFGVFNIVGSVIYQIVAVNVVEVLVDTAVMAGTFVIGYSIGTEKKKNK
;
A
#
# COMPACT_ATOMS: atom_id res chain seq x y z
N MET A 1 -9.54 -19.38 -36.81
CA MET A 1 -8.33 -18.71 -36.25
C MET A 1 -8.60 -18.30 -34.81
N LYS A 2 -7.95 -18.94 -33.82
CA LYS A 2 -7.99 -18.47 -32.42
C LYS A 2 -7.21 -17.14 -32.36
N LYS A 3 -7.88 -16.03 -32.06
CA LYS A 3 -7.19 -14.77 -31.74
C LYS A 3 -6.38 -15.01 -30.47
N GLU A 4 -5.05 -15.09 -30.59
CA GLU A 4 -4.18 -15.07 -29.41
C GLU A 4 -4.46 -13.77 -28.66
N LYS A 5 -4.90 -13.88 -27.39
CA LYS A 5 -5.04 -12.72 -26.51
C LYS A 5 -3.63 -12.20 -26.25
N LYS A 6 -3.24 -11.13 -26.94
CA LYS A 6 -2.00 -10.40 -26.64
C LYS A 6 -2.05 -9.94 -25.18
N PHE A 7 -1.00 -10.25 -24.42
CA PHE A 7 -0.85 -9.81 -23.03
C PHE A 7 -0.94 -8.29 -22.95
N ASN A 8 -1.83 -7.77 -22.10
CA ASN A 8 -1.89 -6.34 -21.85
C ASN A 8 -0.79 -5.98 -20.86
N VAL A 9 0.21 -5.23 -21.34
CA VAL A 9 1.36 -4.79 -20.54
C VAL A 9 0.95 -3.98 -19.31
N ALA A 10 -0.24 -3.37 -19.31
CA ALA A 10 -0.80 -2.72 -18.14
C ALA A 10 -1.00 -3.67 -16.94
N TYR A 11 -1.04 -4.99 -17.13
CA TYR A 11 -1.09 -5.95 -16.01
C TYR A 11 0.21 -6.01 -15.20
N LEU A 12 1.31 -5.44 -15.71
CA LEU A 12 2.54 -5.25 -14.92
C LEU A 12 2.34 -4.30 -13.72
N THR A 13 1.23 -3.56 -13.64
CA THR A 13 0.91 -2.75 -12.46
C THR A 13 0.75 -3.58 -11.19
N ALA A 14 0.49 -4.90 -11.30
CA ALA A 14 0.48 -5.81 -10.14
C ALA A 14 1.87 -6.00 -9.49
N LEU A 15 2.96 -5.64 -10.17
CA LEU A 15 4.30 -5.72 -9.58
C LEU A 15 4.53 -4.69 -8.48
N VAL A 16 3.80 -3.58 -8.51
CA VAL A 16 3.95 -2.49 -7.55
C VAL A 16 3.45 -2.84 -6.14
N PRO A 17 2.25 -3.44 -5.94
CA PRO A 17 1.88 -3.96 -4.64
C PRO A 17 2.79 -5.10 -4.14
N LEU A 18 3.30 -5.96 -5.03
CA LEU A 18 4.29 -6.98 -4.67
C LEU A 18 5.57 -6.35 -4.13
N ALA A 19 6.17 -5.43 -4.89
CA ALA A 19 7.40 -4.74 -4.49
C ALA A 19 7.21 -3.96 -3.18
N SER A 20 6.09 -3.25 -3.03
CA SER A 20 5.74 -2.54 -1.80
C SER A 20 5.68 -3.46 -0.58
N THR A 21 5.04 -4.63 -0.73
CA THR A 21 4.94 -5.64 0.34
C THR A 21 6.33 -6.15 0.73
N VAL A 22 7.16 -6.50 -0.25
CA VAL A 22 8.52 -6.99 -0.02
C VAL A 22 9.39 -5.93 0.65
N ILE A 23 9.33 -4.68 0.18
CA ILE A 23 10.07 -3.56 0.79
C ILE A 23 9.64 -3.38 2.25
N TYR A 24 8.33 -3.41 2.53
CA TYR A 24 7.83 -3.26 3.90
C TYR A 24 8.32 -4.38 4.82
N ILE A 25 8.24 -5.64 4.38
CA ILE A 25 8.77 -6.77 5.15
C ILE A 25 10.27 -6.61 5.39
N ALA A 26 11.04 -6.17 4.38
CA ALA A 26 12.47 -5.91 4.54
C ALA A 26 12.75 -4.80 5.57
N LEU A 27 11.92 -3.74 5.61
CA LEU A 27 12.03 -2.69 6.63
C LEU A 27 11.74 -3.20 8.04
N LEU A 28 10.77 -4.10 8.20
CA LEU A 28 10.48 -4.75 9.49
C LEU A 28 11.63 -5.64 9.98
N MET A 29 12.48 -6.13 9.07
CA MET A 29 13.65 -6.95 9.40
C MET A 29 14.91 -6.11 9.70
N LEU A 30 14.86 -4.79 9.52
CA LEU A 30 15.99 -3.94 9.88
C LEU A 30 16.19 -3.94 11.41
N PRO A 31 17.45 -3.90 11.89
CA PRO A 31 17.72 -3.93 13.31
C PRO A 31 17.04 -2.78 14.08
N ASP A 32 16.67 -3.06 15.33
CA ASP A 32 16.15 -2.08 16.29
C ASP A 32 17.22 -1.09 16.76
N LYS A 33 17.76 -0.31 15.82
CA LYS A 33 18.76 0.73 16.06
C LYS A 33 18.22 2.06 15.61
N PHE A 34 18.12 3.00 16.54
CA PHE A 34 17.79 4.39 16.23
C PHE A 34 19.00 5.06 15.58
N ILE A 35 18.80 5.65 14.40
CA ILE A 35 19.81 6.44 13.70
C ILE A 35 19.30 7.87 13.67
N LYS A 36 20.01 8.77 14.36
CA LYS A 36 19.69 10.20 14.41
C LYS A 36 20.87 11.02 13.87
N LEU A 37 20.56 12.08 13.12
CA LEU A 37 21.51 13.10 12.70
C LEU A 37 21.11 14.43 13.34
N GLY A 38 21.77 14.77 14.46
CA GLY A 38 21.30 15.87 15.32
C GLY A 38 19.90 15.59 15.87
N SER A 39 18.96 16.50 15.65
CA SER A 39 17.56 16.36 16.04
C SER A 39 16.71 15.56 15.03
N ILE A 40 17.26 15.20 13.87
CA ILE A 40 16.52 14.53 12.80
C ILE A 40 16.63 13.01 12.98
N ALA A 41 15.48 12.34 13.10
CA ALA A 41 15.42 10.88 13.06
C ALA A 41 15.60 10.39 11.62
N ILE A 42 16.78 9.83 11.30
CA ILE A 42 17.07 9.27 9.98
C ILE A 42 16.37 7.92 9.83
N TRP A 43 16.52 7.06 10.83
CA TRP A 43 15.86 5.76 10.91
C TRP A 43 15.40 5.48 12.33
N ASN A 44 14.13 5.12 12.46
CA ASN A 44 13.54 4.56 13.65
C ASN A 44 12.87 3.24 13.26
N PRO A 45 12.93 2.18 14.06
CA PRO A 45 12.28 0.92 13.71
C PRO A 45 10.78 1.11 13.47
N ILE A 46 10.23 0.53 12.40
CA ILE A 46 8.84 0.78 11.97
C ILE A 46 7.84 0.54 13.11
N GLY A 47 7.98 -0.56 13.85
CA GLY A 47 7.08 -0.88 14.97
C GLY A 47 7.19 0.05 16.19
N GLN A 48 8.16 0.98 16.18
CA GLN A 48 8.40 1.94 17.26
C GLN A 48 8.18 3.39 16.79
N GLN A 49 7.84 3.61 15.51
CA GLN A 49 7.61 4.97 15.00
C GLN A 49 6.30 5.53 15.53
N ASN A 50 6.35 6.78 15.98
CA ASN A 50 5.16 7.56 16.32
C ASN A 50 5.14 8.91 15.59
N VAL A 51 4.04 9.65 15.70
CA VAL A 51 3.88 10.97 15.04
C VAL A 51 5.07 11.90 15.33
N SER A 52 5.59 11.90 16.56
CA SER A 52 6.75 12.70 16.97
C SER A 52 8.12 12.12 16.59
N GLU A 53 8.17 10.85 16.22
CA GLU A 53 9.39 10.09 15.95
C GLU A 53 9.35 9.41 14.58
N LEU A 54 8.70 10.06 13.63
CA LEU A 54 8.59 9.58 12.27
C LEU A 54 9.93 9.76 11.55
N SER A 55 10.49 8.68 11.03
CA SER A 55 11.82 8.75 10.43
C SER A 55 11.77 9.36 9.03
N LEU A 56 12.82 10.12 8.68
CA LEU A 56 12.99 10.68 7.35
C LEU A 56 12.93 9.58 6.28
N LEU A 57 13.55 8.42 6.54
CA LEU A 57 13.52 7.28 5.62
C LEU A 57 12.09 6.79 5.37
N SER A 58 11.27 6.65 6.42
CA SER A 58 9.86 6.27 6.27
C SER A 58 9.06 7.27 5.42
N VAL A 59 9.24 8.58 5.66
CA VAL A 59 8.58 9.62 4.86
C VAL A 59 8.95 9.49 3.38
N LEU A 60 10.23 9.33 3.08
CA LEU A 60 10.74 9.22 1.71
C LEU A 60 10.22 7.96 1.01
N ILE A 61 10.14 6.84 1.73
CA ILE A 61 9.62 5.58 1.20
C ILE A 61 8.13 5.70 0.88
N VAL A 62 7.33 6.27 1.78
CA VAL A 62 5.90 6.51 1.52
C VAL A 62 5.69 7.47 0.35
N ALA A 63 6.44 8.57 0.30
CA ALA A 63 6.37 9.51 -0.81
C ALA A 63 6.75 8.85 -2.15
N GLY A 64 7.78 8.00 -2.15
CA GLY A 64 8.18 7.19 -3.30
C GLY A 64 7.09 6.21 -3.74
N ALA A 65 6.41 5.57 -2.78
CA ALA A 65 5.31 4.66 -3.05
C ALA A 65 4.10 5.38 -3.65
N ILE A 66 3.74 6.55 -3.13
CA ILE A 66 2.69 7.41 -3.70
C ILE A 66 3.04 7.75 -5.15
N TYR A 67 4.26 8.20 -5.41
CA TYR A 67 4.71 8.47 -6.77
C TYR A 67 4.59 7.25 -7.69
N ALA A 68 5.04 6.07 -7.22
CA ALA A 68 4.99 4.83 -7.98
C ALA A 68 3.56 4.38 -8.32
N TRP A 69 2.60 4.53 -7.39
CA TRP A 69 1.19 4.24 -7.63
C TRP A 69 0.57 5.17 -8.65
N GLY A 70 0.87 6.47 -8.56
CA GLY A 70 0.43 7.46 -9.54
C GLY A 70 1.02 7.17 -10.93
N ALA A 71 2.30 6.84 -11.00
CA ALA A 71 2.96 6.43 -12.25
C ALA A 71 2.32 5.16 -12.84
N CYS A 72 1.93 4.19 -12.00
CA CYS A 72 1.20 2.99 -12.44
C CYS A 72 -0.15 3.32 -13.06
N GLY A 73 -0.91 4.23 -12.44
CA GLY A 73 -2.16 4.73 -13.01
C GLY A 73 -1.93 5.35 -14.39
N ALA A 74 -0.96 6.27 -14.50
CA ALA A 74 -0.63 6.93 -15.75
C ALA A 74 -0.18 5.94 -16.84
N PHE A 75 0.61 4.93 -16.45
CA PHE A 75 1.06 3.86 -17.32
C PHE A 75 -0.12 3.02 -17.86
N ALA A 76 -1.02 2.58 -16.99
CA ALA A 76 -2.20 1.83 -17.39
C ALA A 76 -3.08 2.61 -18.39
N ALA A 77 -3.29 3.91 -18.16
CA ALA A 77 -4.02 4.79 -19.07
C ALA A 77 -3.33 4.89 -20.45
N LYS A 78 -2.01 5.07 -20.47
CA LYS A 78 -1.20 5.12 -21.70
C LYS A 78 -1.36 3.84 -22.53
N HIS A 79 -1.47 2.69 -21.87
CA HIS A 79 -1.63 1.39 -22.49
C HIS A 79 -3.10 0.94 -22.69
N ARG A 80 -4.06 1.87 -22.57
CA ARG A 80 -5.49 1.65 -22.86
C ARG A 80 -6.12 0.53 -22.03
N ALA A 81 -5.59 0.24 -20.85
CA ALA A 81 -6.30 -0.63 -19.92
C ALA A 81 -7.54 0.07 -19.40
N GLY A 82 -8.67 -0.63 -19.30
CA GLY A 82 -9.86 -0.06 -18.69
C GLY A 82 -9.58 0.27 -17.22
N MET A 83 -9.98 1.46 -16.78
CA MET A 83 -9.70 1.98 -15.44
C MET A 83 -10.01 0.95 -14.34
N LEU A 84 -11.22 0.39 -14.33
CA LEU A 84 -11.62 -0.62 -13.35
C LEU A 84 -10.68 -1.83 -13.34
N SER A 85 -10.39 -2.40 -14.51
CA SER A 85 -9.50 -3.57 -14.62
C SER A 85 -8.07 -3.25 -14.16
N ALA A 86 -7.57 -2.07 -14.50
CA ALA A 86 -6.22 -1.64 -14.12
C ALA A 86 -6.12 -1.38 -12.62
N THR A 87 -7.14 -0.74 -12.03
CA THR A 87 -7.23 -0.54 -10.58
C THR A 87 -7.26 -1.87 -9.85
N LEU A 88 -8.12 -2.81 -10.26
CA LEU A 88 -8.20 -4.13 -9.63
C LEU A 88 -6.85 -4.86 -9.66
N VAL A 89 -6.15 -4.82 -10.78
CA VAL A 89 -4.86 -5.50 -10.93
C VAL A 89 -3.77 -4.82 -10.11
N ALA A 90 -3.72 -3.48 -10.12
CA ALA A 90 -2.74 -2.70 -9.36
C ALA A 90 -2.93 -2.81 -7.84
N HIS A 91 -4.08 -3.30 -7.37
CA HIS A 91 -4.42 -3.39 -5.96
C HIS A 91 -4.83 -4.79 -5.53
N ILE A 92 -4.56 -5.83 -6.34
CA ILE A 92 -5.08 -7.17 -6.07
C ILE A 92 -4.63 -7.72 -4.70
N ILE A 93 -3.36 -7.51 -4.34
CA ILE A 93 -2.82 -7.92 -3.03
C ILE A 93 -3.49 -7.11 -1.90
N PRO A 94 -3.48 -5.77 -1.92
CA PRO A 94 -4.20 -4.97 -0.93
C PRO A 94 -5.67 -5.32 -0.77
N ILE A 95 -6.37 -5.63 -1.86
CA ILE A 95 -7.80 -6.00 -1.83
C ILE A 95 -7.99 -7.34 -1.11
N ILE A 96 -7.19 -8.35 -1.47
CA ILE A 96 -7.23 -9.68 -0.82
C ILE A 96 -6.86 -9.54 0.66
N SER A 97 -5.82 -8.76 0.97
CA SER A 97 -5.39 -8.44 2.32
C SER A 97 -6.47 -7.74 3.14
N LEU A 98 -7.13 -6.72 2.59
CA LEU A 98 -8.22 -6.01 3.26
C LEU A 98 -9.38 -6.96 3.59
N ALA A 99 -9.78 -7.80 2.64
CA ALA A 99 -10.86 -8.77 2.83
C ALA A 99 -10.51 -9.77 3.94
N ALA A 100 -9.32 -10.39 3.86
CA ALA A 100 -8.87 -11.36 4.85
C ALA A 100 -8.70 -10.73 6.24
N TYR A 101 -8.05 -9.55 6.31
CA TYR A 101 -7.88 -8.77 7.54
C TYR A 101 -9.23 -8.49 8.21
N THR A 102 -10.19 -7.97 7.45
CA THR A 102 -11.51 -7.59 7.97
C THR A 102 -12.26 -8.80 8.50
N VAL A 103 -12.30 -9.90 7.73
CA VAL A 103 -12.99 -11.13 8.14
C VAL A 103 -12.36 -11.71 9.40
N LEU A 104 -11.03 -11.79 9.47
CA LEU A 104 -10.33 -12.36 10.62
C LEU A 104 -10.44 -11.49 11.87
N LYS A 105 -10.38 -10.15 11.75
CA LYS A 105 -10.64 -9.25 12.89
C LYS A 105 -12.09 -9.35 13.38
N LEU A 106 -13.07 -9.51 12.48
CA LEU A 106 -14.46 -9.78 12.88
C LEU A 106 -14.58 -11.10 13.62
N ILE A 107 -14.00 -12.19 13.10
CA ILE A 107 -13.98 -13.49 13.78
C ILE A 107 -13.35 -13.37 15.18
N ALA A 108 -12.22 -12.67 15.30
CA ALA A 108 -11.56 -12.44 16.58
C ALA A 108 -12.48 -11.68 17.57
N ALA A 109 -13.20 -10.66 17.10
CA ALA A 109 -14.14 -9.90 17.91
C ALA A 109 -15.36 -10.72 18.38
N PHE A 110 -15.76 -11.76 17.63
CA PHE A 110 -16.89 -12.64 17.95
C PHE A 110 -16.49 -13.97 18.60
N GLY A 111 -15.31 -14.04 19.24
CA GLY A 111 -14.92 -15.21 20.04
C GLY A 111 -13.98 -16.20 19.34
N GLY A 112 -13.42 -15.84 18.18
CA GLY A 112 -12.40 -16.63 17.46
C GLY A 112 -11.02 -16.67 18.13
N GLY A 113 -10.84 -16.00 19.27
CA GLY A 113 -9.59 -15.98 20.04
C GLY A 113 -8.49 -15.11 19.43
N SER A 114 -7.35 -15.03 20.13
CA SER A 114 -6.19 -14.20 19.73
C SER A 114 -5.57 -14.64 18.40
N SER A 115 -5.57 -15.95 18.11
CA SER A 115 -4.98 -16.49 16.87
C SER A 115 -5.60 -15.90 15.60
N ALA A 116 -6.91 -15.66 15.57
CA ALA A 116 -7.56 -15.00 14.44
C ALA A 116 -7.10 -13.53 14.30
N GLY A 117 -6.92 -12.85 15.43
CA GLY A 117 -6.41 -11.48 15.48
C GLY A 117 -4.97 -11.37 14.98
N ASP A 118 -4.10 -12.26 15.43
CA ASP A 118 -2.69 -12.32 15.03
C ASP A 118 -2.55 -12.66 13.54
N THR A 119 -3.38 -13.60 13.05
CA THR A 119 -3.41 -13.95 11.62
C THR A 119 -3.90 -12.77 10.78
N ALA A 120 -4.85 -11.98 11.27
CA ALA A 120 -5.29 -10.77 10.59
C ALA A 120 -4.13 -9.80 10.40
N ASP A 121 -3.30 -9.61 11.43
CA ASP A 121 -2.16 -8.68 11.36
C ASP A 121 -1.10 -9.11 10.33
N VAL A 122 -0.97 -10.42 10.07
CA VAL A 122 -0.15 -10.92 8.94
C VAL A 122 -0.74 -10.47 7.59
N PHE A 123 -2.07 -10.47 7.42
CA PHE A 123 -2.69 -10.00 6.18
C PHE A 123 -2.56 -8.49 5.98
N ALA A 124 -2.44 -7.71 7.06
CA ALA A 124 -2.17 -6.27 6.96
C ALA A 124 -0.84 -5.98 6.22
N LEU A 125 0.14 -6.89 6.25
CA LEU A 125 1.39 -6.74 5.50
C LEU A 125 1.18 -6.50 3.99
N GLY A 126 0.06 -6.95 3.40
CA GLY A 126 -0.22 -6.73 1.98
C GLY A 126 -0.63 -5.31 1.59
N PHE A 127 -0.81 -4.39 2.56
CA PHE A 127 -0.81 -2.94 2.28
C PHE A 127 0.61 -2.41 2.01
N GLY A 128 1.64 -3.22 2.28
CA GLY A 128 3.04 -2.91 2.04
C GLY A 128 3.46 -1.64 2.80
N VAL A 129 4.24 -0.79 2.14
CA VAL A 129 4.80 0.40 2.80
C VAL A 129 3.75 1.43 3.22
N PHE A 130 2.51 1.30 2.74
CA PHE A 130 1.41 2.15 3.20
C PHE A 130 1.00 1.87 4.64
N ASN A 131 1.29 0.69 5.21
CA ASN A 131 1.11 0.45 6.65
C ASN A 131 1.82 1.50 7.53
N ILE A 132 2.87 2.16 7.02
CA ILE A 132 3.51 3.30 7.73
C ILE A 132 2.52 4.46 7.90
N VAL A 133 1.69 4.74 6.90
CA VAL A 133 0.62 5.75 6.97
C VAL A 133 -0.45 5.30 7.95
N GLY A 134 -0.93 4.07 7.79
CA GLY A 134 -1.89 3.41 8.66
C GLY A 134 -1.53 3.51 10.14
N SER A 135 -0.30 3.14 10.49
CA SER A 135 0.18 3.10 11.88
C SER A 135 0.27 4.50 12.50
N VAL A 136 0.54 5.53 11.70
CA VAL A 136 0.50 6.94 12.15
C VAL A 136 -0.93 7.37 12.44
N ILE A 137 -1.89 6.99 11.59
CA ILE A 137 -3.30 7.28 11.80
C ILE A 137 -3.86 6.52 13.02
N TYR A 138 -3.43 5.28 13.23
CA TYR A 138 -3.83 4.49 14.39
C TYR A 138 -3.47 5.19 15.71
N GLN A 139 -2.36 5.92 15.77
CA GLN A 139 -2.00 6.69 16.97
C GLN A 139 -2.92 7.89 17.23
N ILE A 140 -3.62 8.37 16.21
CA ILE A 140 -4.54 9.50 16.31
C ILE A 140 -5.96 9.00 16.65
N VAL A 141 -6.41 7.94 15.97
CA VAL A 141 -7.83 7.51 15.99
C VAL A 141 -8.03 6.17 16.73
N ALA A 142 -6.97 5.45 17.12
CA ALA A 142 -6.97 4.20 17.91
C ALA A 142 -7.99 3.14 17.46
N VAL A 143 -8.30 3.10 16.16
CA VAL A 143 -9.27 2.16 15.56
C VAL A 143 -8.59 1.41 14.42
N ASN A 144 -8.33 0.12 14.64
CA ASN A 144 -7.64 -0.77 13.70
C ASN A 144 -8.21 -0.74 12.26
N VAL A 145 -9.53 -0.68 12.13
CA VAL A 145 -10.20 -0.64 10.83
C VAL A 145 -9.94 0.67 10.09
N VAL A 146 -9.75 1.78 10.80
CA VAL A 146 -9.52 3.10 10.18
C VAL A 146 -8.16 3.13 9.49
N GLU A 147 -7.13 2.52 10.08
CA GLU A 147 -5.79 2.41 9.49
C GLU A 147 -5.83 1.78 8.08
N VAL A 148 -6.38 0.56 7.98
CA VAL A 148 -6.42 -0.17 6.70
C VAL A 148 -7.32 0.50 5.66
N LEU A 149 -8.36 1.23 6.08
CA LEU A 149 -9.21 2.00 5.19
C LEU A 149 -8.48 3.24 4.65
N VAL A 150 -7.70 3.93 5.47
CA VAL A 150 -6.89 5.07 5.02
C VAL A 150 -5.83 4.60 4.04
N ASP A 151 -5.12 3.52 4.32
CA ASP A 151 -4.10 2.97 3.41
C ASP A 151 -4.72 2.62 2.05
N THR A 152 -5.86 1.93 2.07
CA THR A 152 -6.62 1.61 0.86
C THR A 152 -7.01 2.87 0.09
N ALA A 153 -7.51 3.89 0.78
CA ALA A 153 -7.95 5.14 0.16
C ALA A 153 -6.79 5.92 -0.46
N VAL A 154 -5.65 6.03 0.24
CA VAL A 154 -4.45 6.71 -0.25
C VAL A 154 -3.93 6.00 -1.50
N MET A 155 -3.82 4.67 -1.48
CA MET A 155 -3.34 3.88 -2.62
C MET A 155 -4.26 4.01 -3.84
N ALA A 156 -5.56 3.75 -3.64
CA ALA A 156 -6.53 3.80 -4.73
C ALA A 156 -6.66 5.21 -5.29
N GLY A 157 -6.74 6.23 -4.43
CA GLY A 157 -6.82 7.63 -4.82
C GLY A 157 -5.60 8.06 -5.64
N THR A 158 -4.40 7.70 -5.18
CA THR A 158 -3.15 8.04 -5.86
C THR A 158 -3.07 7.40 -7.26
N PHE A 159 -3.49 6.14 -7.39
CA PHE A 159 -3.58 5.47 -8.69
C PHE A 159 -4.58 6.18 -9.63
N VAL A 160 -5.76 6.51 -9.13
CA VAL A 160 -6.82 7.16 -9.91
C VAL A 160 -6.39 8.55 -10.40
N ILE A 161 -5.71 9.33 -9.55
CA ILE A 161 -5.13 10.62 -9.93
C ILE A 161 -4.12 10.42 -11.08
N GLY A 162 -3.21 9.46 -10.92
CA GLY A 162 -2.22 9.11 -11.94
C GLY A 162 -2.86 8.69 -13.28
N TYR A 163 -3.87 7.83 -13.22
CA TYR A 163 -4.62 7.36 -14.39
C TYR A 163 -5.31 8.51 -15.13
N SER A 164 -5.91 9.44 -14.37
CA SER A 164 -6.56 10.63 -14.92
C SER A 164 -5.56 11.52 -15.64
N ILE A 165 -4.39 11.79 -15.03
CA ILE A 165 -3.29 12.54 -15.67
C ILE A 165 -2.81 11.85 -16.95
N GLY A 166 -2.67 10.52 -16.94
CA GLY A 166 -2.25 9.74 -18.11
C GLY A 166 -3.24 9.80 -19.27
N THR A 167 -4.54 9.89 -18.96
CA THR A 167 -5.61 10.00 -19.95
C THR A 167 -5.62 11.39 -20.60
N GLU A 168 -5.47 12.46 -19.82
CA GLU A 168 -5.43 13.84 -20.32
C GLU A 168 -4.20 14.09 -21.22
N LYS A 169 -3.01 13.62 -20.82
CA LYS A 169 -1.78 13.74 -21.64
C LYS A 169 -1.89 13.05 -23.00
N LYS A 170 -2.80 12.07 -23.14
CA LYS A 170 -3.06 11.38 -24.40
C LYS A 170 -4.03 12.14 -25.29
N LYS A 171 -5.01 12.86 -24.74
CA LYS A 171 -5.94 13.69 -25.53
C LYS A 171 -5.22 14.86 -26.23
N ASN A 172 -4.13 15.35 -25.63
CA ASN A 172 -3.33 16.46 -26.14
C ASN A 172 -2.19 16.02 -27.09
N LYS A 173 -2.19 14.77 -27.57
CA LYS A 173 -1.24 14.21 -28.54
C LYS A 173 -1.96 13.61 -29.72
#